data_AF-A0A524CBA4-F1
#
_entry.id   AF-A0A524CBA4-F1
#
_cell.length_a   1.000
_cell.length_b   1.000
_cell.length_c   1.000
_cell.angle_alpha   90.00
_cell.angle_beta   90.00
_cell.angle_gamma   90.00
#
_symmetry.space_group_name_H-M   'P 1'
#
loop_
_entity.id
_entity.type
_entity.pdbx_description
1 polymer ?
#
loop_
_entity_poly.entity_id
_entity_poly.type
_entity_poly.pdbx_seq_one_letter_code
_entity_poly.pdbx_strand_id
1 'polypeptide(L)'
;MPVAPQEAVSHLMQKDPSIIAAVVVEGKGNLIFQTDNWDVTPDLDRVLSSWRGQNAQFIKISGVKYSMLQCTGERMAATSIKGEGSIVAAKDE
;
A
#
# COMPACT_ATOMS: atom_id res chain seq x y z
N MET A 1 12.16 -21.59 -2.57
CA MET A 1 10.79 -21.51 -3.11
C MET A 1 10.23 -20.16 -2.69
N PRO A 2 9.61 -19.38 -3.59
CA PRO A 2 8.96 -18.14 -3.16
C PRO A 2 7.90 -18.49 -2.12
N VAL A 3 7.95 -17.81 -0.98
CA VAL A 3 6.98 -17.96 0.10
C VAL A 3 5.64 -17.46 -0.43
N ALA A 4 4.53 -18.14 -0.12
CA ALA A 4 3.21 -17.69 -0.54
C ALA A 4 2.99 -16.24 -0.05
N PRO A 5 2.40 -15.33 -0.86
CA PRO A 5 2.19 -13.93 -0.48
C PRO A 5 1.51 -13.76 0.89
N GLN A 6 0.58 -14.66 1.21
CA GLN A 6 -0.12 -14.74 2.48
C GLN A 6 0.83 -14.93 3.66
N GLU A 7 1.77 -15.87 3.55
CA GLU A 7 2.72 -16.21 4.62
C GLU A 7 3.77 -15.11 4.77
N ALA A 8 4.23 -14.50 3.67
CA ALA A 8 5.12 -13.34 3.71
C ALA A 8 4.48 -12.15 4.44
N VAL A 9 3.21 -11.83 4.14
CA VAL A 9 2.47 -10.77 4.84
C VAL A 9 2.25 -11.12 6.31
N SER A 10 1.88 -12.37 6.62
CA SER A 10 1.70 -12.80 8.00
C SER A 10 2.99 -12.65 8.82
N HIS A 11 4.14 -13.07 8.29
CA HIS A 11 5.44 -12.85 8.95
C HIS A 11 5.77 -11.37 9.12
N LEU A 12 5.44 -10.52 8.15
CA LEU A 12 5.66 -9.09 8.24
C LEU A 12 4.82 -8.46 9.37
N MET A 13 3.52 -8.79 9.44
CA MET A 13 2.61 -8.29 10.49
C MET A 13 2.94 -8.85 11.88
N GLN A 14 3.45 -10.08 11.96
CA GLN A 14 3.94 -10.65 13.23
C GLN A 14 5.23 -9.96 13.71
N LYS A 15 6.11 -9.60 12.78
CA LYS A 15 7.38 -8.93 13.09
C LYS A 15 7.17 -7.47 13.49
N ASP A 16 6.21 -6.79 12.86
CA ASP A 16 5.86 -5.41 13.16
C ASP A 16 4.35 -5.27 13.46
N PRO A 17 3.97 -5.24 14.75
CA PRO A 17 2.58 -5.10 15.17
C PRO A 17 1.93 -3.76 14.80
N SER A 18 2.71 -2.76 14.32
CA SER A 18 2.15 -1.50 13.85
C SER A 18 1.47 -1.61 12.48
N ILE A 19 1.77 -2.68 11.73
CA ILE A 19 1.16 -2.97 10.43
C ILE A 19 -0.20 -3.61 10.67
N ILE A 20 -1.25 -2.81 10.54
CA ILE A 20 -2.63 -3.28 10.73
C ILE A 20 -3.20 -3.98 9.50
N ALA A 21 -2.75 -3.63 8.30
CA ALA A 21 -3.28 -4.11 7.04
C ALA A 21 -2.20 -4.12 5.96
N ALA A 22 -2.32 -5.02 4.99
CA ALA A 22 -1.35 -5.14 3.91
C ALA A 22 -2.02 -5.60 2.61
N VAL A 23 -1.36 -5.25 1.49
CA VAL A 23 -1.77 -5.63 0.15
C VAL A 23 -0.54 -5.97 -0.69
N VAL A 24 -0.65 -7.02 -1.49
CA VAL A 24 0.36 -7.45 -2.46
C VAL A 24 -0.25 -7.34 -3.85
N VAL A 25 0.44 -6.59 -4.70
CA VAL A 25 -0.01 -6.28 -6.05
C VAL A 25 1.09 -6.67 -7.03
N GLU A 26 0.70 -7.35 -8.10
CA GLU A 26 1.57 -7.77 -9.18
C GLU A 26 1.42 -6.87 -10.41
N GLY A 27 2.57 -6.54 -11.00
CA GLY A 27 2.67 -5.87 -12.27
C GLY A 27 1.87 -4.56 -12.33
N LYS A 28 0.87 -4.52 -13.22
CA LYS A 28 0.16 -3.27 -13.54
C LYS A 28 -1.03 -2.95 -12.64
N GLY A 29 -1.41 -3.84 -11.72
CA GLY A 29 -2.57 -3.66 -10.85
C GLY A 29 -3.28 -4.97 -10.49
N ASN A 30 -2.63 -6.12 -10.69
CA ASN A 30 -3.23 -7.39 -10.34
C ASN A 30 -3.13 -7.61 -8.83
N LEU A 31 -4.26 -7.57 -8.12
CA LEU A 31 -4.31 -7.83 -6.68
C LEU A 31 -4.06 -9.32 -6.43
N ILE A 32 -2.91 -9.68 -5.85
CA ILE A 32 -2.62 -11.08 -5.50
C ILE A 32 -3.24 -11.42 -4.15
N PHE A 33 -3.08 -10.51 -3.19
CA PHE A 33 -3.49 -10.73 -1.81
C PHE A 33 -3.78 -9.41 -1.11
N GLN A 34 -4.80 -9.39 -0.27
CA GLN A 34 -5.03 -8.34 0.70
C GLN A 34 -5.50 -8.97 2.02
N THR A 35 -5.25 -8.28 3.13
CA THR A 35 -5.83 -8.64 4.43
C THR A 35 -7.33 -8.33 4.45
N ASP A 36 -8.11 -9.11 5.21
CA ASP A 36 -9.58 -9.02 5.20
C ASP A 36 -10.16 -7.75 5.86
N ASN A 37 -9.31 -6.99 6.56
CA ASN A 37 -9.74 -5.83 7.34
C ASN A 37 -9.83 -4.51 6.56
N TRP A 38 -9.58 -4.56 5.25
CA TRP A 38 -9.75 -3.42 4.34
C TRP A 38 -9.95 -3.92 2.90
N ASP A 39 -10.49 -3.04 2.05
CA ASP A 39 -10.60 -3.31 0.61
C ASP A 39 -10.03 -2.13 -0.18
N VAL A 40 -8.90 -2.35 -0.85
CA VAL A 40 -8.24 -1.33 -1.68
C VAL A 40 -8.64 -1.39 -3.14
N THR A 41 -9.32 -2.47 -3.55
CA THR A 41 -9.67 -2.75 -4.94
C THR A 41 -10.28 -1.54 -5.67
N PRO A 42 -11.22 -0.78 -5.06
CA PRO A 42 -11.85 0.35 -5.75
C PRO A 42 -10.89 1.52 -6.03
N ASP A 43 -9.86 1.69 -5.20
CA ASP A 43 -8.93 2.82 -5.25
C ASP A 43 -7.56 2.44 -5.85
N LEU A 44 -7.29 1.15 -6.03
CA LEU A 44 -5.97 0.61 -6.34
C LEU A 44 -5.36 1.23 -7.60
N ASP A 45 -6.12 1.29 -8.71
CA ASP A 45 -5.64 1.85 -9.97
C ASP A 45 -5.24 3.33 -9.84
N ARG A 46 -6.00 4.09 -9.04
CA ARG A 46 -5.72 5.49 -8.79
C ARG A 46 -4.46 5.66 -7.95
N VAL A 47 -4.27 4.82 -6.93
CA VAL A 47 -3.07 4.82 -6.08
C VAL A 47 -1.84 4.46 -6.90
N LEU A 48 -1.89 3.39 -7.70
CA LEU A 48 -0.77 2.97 -8.54
C LEU A 48 -0.43 4.00 -9.61
N SER A 49 -1.44 4.61 -10.23
CA SER A 49 -1.23 5.69 -11.21
C SER A 49 -0.57 6.91 -10.56
N SER A 50 -1.00 7.27 -9.36
CA SER A 50 -0.43 8.36 -8.55
C SER A 50 1.03 8.09 -8.19
N TRP A 51 1.35 6.85 -7.83
CA TRP A 51 2.72 6.43 -7.52
C TRP A 51 3.61 6.43 -8.77
N ARG A 52 3.14 5.85 -9.89
CA ARG A 52 3.88 5.84 -11.17
C ARG A 52 4.15 7.24 -11.72
N GLY A 53 3.20 8.17 -11.53
CA GLY A 53 3.35 9.56 -11.94
C GLY A 53 4.37 10.35 -11.10
N GLN A 54 4.74 9.86 -9.91
CA GLN A 54 5.71 10.47 -8.99
C GLN A 54 5.43 11.94 -8.60
N ASN A 55 4.23 12.45 -8.90
CA ASN A 55 3.85 13.85 -8.74
C ASN A 55 2.58 14.02 -7.89
N ALA A 56 2.04 12.92 -7.35
CA ALA A 56 0.87 12.96 -6.50
C ALA A 56 1.20 13.61 -5.15
N GLN A 57 0.40 14.60 -4.75
CA GLN A 57 0.49 15.24 -3.43
C GLN A 57 -0.25 14.46 -2.35
N PHE A 58 -1.23 13.64 -2.73
CA PHE A 58 -2.02 12.81 -1.83
C PHE A 58 -2.57 11.60 -2.57
N ILE A 59 -2.87 10.54 -1.83
CA ILE A 59 -3.68 9.40 -2.27
C ILE A 59 -4.95 9.32 -1.41
N LYS A 60 -5.96 8.64 -1.95
CA LYS A 60 -7.16 8.30 -1.19
C LYS A 60 -7.38 6.81 -1.24
N ILE A 61 -7.67 6.22 -0.08
CA ILE A 61 -8.04 4.80 0.05
C ILE A 61 -9.23 4.75 0.99
N SER A 62 -10.32 4.11 0.55
CA SER A 62 -11.57 3.93 1.32
C SER A 62 -12.12 5.26 1.86
N GLY A 63 -11.99 6.35 1.09
CA GLY A 63 -12.43 7.69 1.46
C GLY A 63 -11.47 8.48 2.38
N VAL A 64 -10.45 7.83 2.95
CA VAL A 64 -9.42 8.46 3.78
C VAL A 64 -8.37 9.13 2.89
N LYS A 65 -7.98 10.37 3.22
CA LYS A 65 -6.95 11.12 2.50
C LYS A 65 -5.60 10.99 3.20
N TYR A 66 -4.61 10.47 2.46
CA TYR A 66 -3.24 10.37 2.92
C TYR A 66 -2.36 11.32 2.11
N SER A 67 -1.71 12.26 2.79
CA SER A 67 -0.77 13.20 2.18
C SER A 67 0.57 12.50 1.94
N MET A 68 1.14 12.69 0.76
CA MET A 68 2.38 12.05 0.35
C MET A 68 3.57 12.71 1.05
N LEU A 69 4.39 11.90 1.72
CA LEU A 69 5.66 12.30 2.33
C LEU A 69 6.83 11.94 1.41
N GLN A 70 6.72 10.80 0.72
CA GLN A 70 7.71 10.33 -0.23
C GLN A 70 7.01 9.61 -1.39
N CYS A 71 7.45 9.91 -2.61
CA CYS A 71 6.97 9.27 -3.84
C CYS A 71 8.15 9.09 -4.80
N THR A 72 8.83 7.94 -4.72
CA THR A 72 9.91 7.57 -5.63
C THR A 72 9.51 6.34 -6.44
N GLY A 73 10.29 5.94 -7.45
CA GLY A 73 9.96 4.78 -8.28
C GLY A 73 9.92 3.46 -7.51
N GLU A 74 10.70 3.38 -6.44
CA GLU A 74 10.83 2.18 -5.59
C GLU A 74 9.96 2.23 -4.34
N ARG A 75 9.64 3.43 -3.81
CA ARG A 75 9.00 3.57 -2.49
C ARG A 75 7.98 4.69 -2.47
N MET A 76 6.92 4.47 -1.69
CA MET A 76 5.89 5.46 -1.40
C MET A 76 5.61 5.47 0.09
N ALA A 77 5.51 6.67 0.67
CA ALA A 77 5.06 6.86 2.05
C ALA A 77 4.05 8.01 2.10
N ALA A 78 2.91 7.78 2.73
CA ALA A 78 1.84 8.74 2.89
C ALA A 78 1.20 8.64 4.29
N THR A 79 0.75 9.75 4.85
CA THR A 79 0.12 9.78 6.19
C THR A 79 -1.18 10.57 6.18
N SER A 80 -2.17 10.12 6.95
CA SER A 80 -3.37 10.93 7.21
C SER A 80 -3.03 12.01 8.23
N ILE A 81 -3.31 13.26 7.88
CA ILE A 81 -3.16 14.42 8.79
C ILE A 81 -4.18 14.35 9.93
N LYS A 82 -5.28 13.59 9.76
CA LYS A 82 -6.33 13.41 10.76
C LYS A 82 -6.03 12.29 11.76
N GLY A 83 -4.89 11.61 11.64
CA GLY A 83 -4.51 10.52 12.53
C GLY A 83 -5.10 9.16 12.17
N GLU A 84 -5.63 8.98 10.96
CA GLU A 84 -6.22 7.70 10.49
C GLU A 84 -5.15 6.65 10.09
N GLY A 85 -3.87 6.95 10.29
CA GLY A 85 -2.75 6.06 10.02
C GLY A 85 -1.86 6.49 8.86
N SER A 86 -1.02 5.56 8.41
CA SER A 86 -0.05 5.77 7.35
C SER A 86 -0.06 4.60 6.37
N ILE A 87 0.34 4.89 5.14
CA ILE A 87 0.51 3.92 4.07
C ILE A 87 1.97 3.95 3.64
N VAL A 88 2.59 2.79 3.60
CA VAL A 88 3.93 2.59 3.06
C VAL A 88 3.85 1.53 1.97
N ALA A 89 4.48 1.79 0.84
CA ALA A 89 4.61 0.82 -0.24
C ALA A 89 6.05 0.75 -0.73
N ALA A 90 6.46 -0.45 -1.11
CA ALA A 90 7.73 -0.74 -1.74
C ALA A 90 7.47 -1.55 -3.00
N LYS A 91 8.20 -1.24 -4.06
CA LYS A 91 8.13 -1.94 -5.35
C LYS A 91 9.32 -2.87 -5.44
N ASP A 92 9.06 -4.12 -5.81
CA ASP A 92 10.08 -5.08 -6.20
C ASP A 92 10.41 -4.88 -7.70
N GLU A 93 11.69 -4.85 -8.06
CA GLU A 93 12.17 -4.67 -9.44
C GLU A 93 12.41 -5.99 -10.17
#